data_AF-A0A371WIA1-F1
#
_entry.id   AF-A0A371WIA1-F1
#
_cell.length_a   1.000
_cell.length_b   1.000
_cell.length_c   1.000
_cell.angle_alpha   90.00
_cell.angle_beta   90.00
_cell.angle_gamma   90.00
#
_symmetry.space_group_name_H-M   'P 1'
#
loop_
_entity.id
_entity.type
_entity.pdbx_description
1 polymer ?
#
loop_
_entity_poly.entity_id
_entity_poly.type
_entity_poly.pdbx_seq_one_letter_code
_entity_poly.pdbx_strand_id
1 'polypeptide(L)'
;MTLEITVPGATDEEIARGIAAAWKVFYDAGISPQDAVAGVFAVEGDEFALFSNGAFGELAEDVDFDRADTWWAACDAALTACCMGWPDDRRPSSAHLEIKEEREAAERRKSARGAYVTMWGQPLIDRNGGTI
;
A
#
# COMPACT_ATOMS: atom_id res chain seq x y z
N MET A 1 8.60 -6.95 -2.47
CA MET A 1 7.94 -5.80 -1.76
C MET A 1 7.00 -5.15 -2.73
N THR A 2 5.73 -4.94 -2.37
CA THR A 2 4.71 -4.42 -3.28
C THR A 2 4.04 -3.21 -2.66
N LEU A 3 3.90 -2.14 -3.43
CA LEU A 3 3.10 -0.98 -3.07
C LEU A 3 1.68 -1.19 -3.59
N GLU A 4 0.68 -1.11 -2.73
CA GLU A 4 -0.73 -1.17 -3.09
C GLU A 4 -1.40 0.16 -2.76
N ILE A 5 -2.31 0.59 -3.63
CA ILE A 5 -3.18 1.73 -3.41
C ILE A 5 -4.63 1.25 -3.46
N THR A 6 -5.45 1.73 -2.55
CA THR A 6 -6.90 1.51 -2.57
C THR A 6 -7.61 2.84 -2.75
N VAL A 7 -8.35 2.97 -3.86
CA VAL A 7 -9.21 4.12 -4.17
C VAL A 7 -10.60 3.59 -4.55
N PRO A 8 -11.65 3.91 -3.78
CA PRO A 8 -13.00 3.42 -4.08
C PRO A 8 -13.47 3.80 -5.48
N GLY A 9 -13.89 2.80 -6.26
CA GLY A 9 -14.40 3.02 -7.61
C GLY A 9 -13.34 3.29 -8.67
N ALA A 10 -12.05 3.10 -8.36
CA ALA A 10 -10.98 3.15 -9.35
C ALA A 10 -10.84 1.84 -10.12
N THR A 11 -10.52 1.94 -11.40
CA THR A 11 -10.17 0.83 -12.27
C THR A 11 -8.72 0.40 -12.06
N ASP A 12 -8.37 -0.80 -12.50
CA ASP A 12 -6.99 -1.31 -12.41
C ASP A 12 -5.97 -0.39 -13.11
N GLU A 13 -6.36 0.25 -14.22
CA GLU A 13 -5.53 1.20 -14.95
C GLU A 13 -5.33 2.51 -14.17
N GLU A 14 -6.38 3.01 -13.51
CA GLU A 14 -6.32 4.17 -12.61
C GLU A 14 -5.41 3.88 -11.42
N ILE A 15 -5.57 2.71 -10.80
CA ILE A 15 -4.73 2.21 -9.71
C ILE A 15 -3.26 2.10 -10.16
N ALA A 16 -3.00 1.53 -11.34
CA ALA A 16 -1.64 1.39 -11.87
C ALA A 16 -0.96 2.75 -12.09
N ARG A 17 -1.70 3.77 -12.57
CA ARG A 17 -1.16 5.14 -12.68
C ARG A 17 -0.83 5.73 -11.31
N GLY A 18 -1.70 5.53 -10.32
CA GLY A 18 -1.45 5.95 -8.93
C GLY A 18 -0.17 5.33 -8.37
N ILE A 19 -0.01 4.02 -8.51
CA ILE A 19 1.19 3.29 -8.05
C ILE A 19 2.45 3.81 -8.74
N ALA A 20 2.41 4.01 -10.06
CA ALA A 20 3.55 4.54 -10.81
C ALA A 20 3.95 5.94 -10.34
N ALA A 21 2.97 6.81 -10.04
CA ALA A 21 3.23 8.14 -9.52
C ALA A 21 3.85 8.11 -8.12
N ALA A 22 3.36 7.25 -7.21
CA ALA A 22 3.96 7.06 -5.89
C ALA A 22 5.41 6.60 -5.97
N TRP A 23 5.70 5.59 -6.80
CA TRP A 23 7.06 5.10 -7.00
C TRP A 23 8.00 6.17 -7.54
N LYS A 24 7.51 7.06 -8.40
CA LYS A 24 8.30 8.18 -8.89
C LYS A 24 8.73 9.12 -7.77
N VAL A 25 7.84 9.42 -6.81
CA VAL A 25 8.18 10.28 -5.66
C VAL A 25 9.31 9.67 -4.84
N PHE A 26 9.20 8.39 -4.50
CA PHE A 26 10.26 7.67 -3.76
C PHE A 26 11.58 7.66 -4.53
N TYR A 27 11.54 7.39 -5.83
CA TYR A 27 12.73 7.38 -6.69
C TYR A 27 13.41 8.75 -6.76
N ASP A 28 12.64 9.81 -6.98
CA ASP A 28 13.17 11.17 -7.09
C ASP A 28 13.76 11.67 -5.75
N ALA A 29 13.17 11.27 -4.63
CA ALA A 29 13.66 11.59 -3.28
C ALA A 29 14.87 10.73 -2.86
N GLY A 30 15.12 9.60 -3.52
CA GLY A 30 16.14 8.64 -3.11
C GLY A 30 15.82 7.93 -1.78
N ILE A 31 14.55 7.92 -1.37
CA ILE A 31 14.06 7.34 -0.11
C ILE A 31 13.22 6.10 -0.44
N SER A 32 13.49 4.98 0.23
CA SER A 32 12.70 3.77 0.04
C SER A 32 11.29 3.94 0.64
N PRO A 33 10.24 3.28 0.10
CA PRO A 33 8.92 3.31 0.70
C PRO A 33 8.92 2.89 2.18
N GLN A 34 9.77 1.93 2.56
CA GLN A 34 9.87 1.46 3.95
C GLN A 34 10.48 2.52 4.87
N ASP A 35 11.52 3.22 4.43
CA ASP A 35 12.09 4.32 5.21
C ASP A 35 11.09 5.47 5.35
N ALA A 36 10.32 5.75 4.29
CA ALA A 36 9.30 6.78 4.28
C ALA A 36 8.15 6.47 5.27
N VAL A 37 7.60 5.25 5.24
CA VAL A 37 6.52 4.85 6.18
C VAL A 37 7.05 4.76 7.62
N ALA A 38 8.30 4.35 7.82
CA ALA A 38 8.94 4.39 9.14
C ALA A 38 9.05 5.82 9.68
N GLY A 39 9.29 6.81 8.80
CA GLY A 39 9.22 8.23 9.14
C GLY A 39 7.83 8.64 9.65
N VAL A 40 6.75 8.17 9.01
CA VAL A 40 5.38 8.44 9.47
C VAL A 40 5.13 7.85 10.85
N PHE A 41 5.54 6.60 11.10
CA PHE A 41 5.40 6.00 12.44
C PHE A 41 6.22 6.74 13.50
N ALA A 42 7.37 7.30 13.13
CA ALA A 42 8.17 8.12 14.03
C ALA A 42 7.49 9.47 14.34
N VAL A 43 6.74 10.05 13.38
CA VAL A 43 5.97 11.30 13.58
C VAL A 43 4.67 11.06 14.36
N GLU A 44 3.87 10.07 13.97
CA GLU A 44 2.55 9.81 14.56
C GLU A 44 2.64 9.11 15.93
N GLY A 45 3.82 8.54 16.24
CA GLY A 45 4.06 7.70 17.40
C GLY A 45 3.58 6.28 17.13
N ASP A 46 4.40 5.28 17.49
CA ASP A 46 3.99 3.88 17.41
C ASP A 46 2.82 3.62 18.36
N GLU A 47 1.63 3.38 17.82
CA GLU A 47 0.42 3.06 18.58
C GLU A 47 0.60 1.87 19.54
N PHE A 48 1.52 0.96 19.24
CA PHE A 48 1.87 -0.16 20.11
C PHE A 48 2.76 0.27 21.29
N ALA A 49 3.65 1.24 21.08
CA ALA A 49 4.44 1.87 22.14
C ALA A 49 3.54 2.71 23.07
N LEU A 50 2.48 3.34 22.53
CA LEU A 50 1.47 4.08 23.31
C LEU A 50 0.77 3.17 24.33
N PHE A 51 0.40 1.95 23.93
CA PHE A 51 -0.27 0.98 24.81
C PHE A 51 0.66 0.40 25.88
N SER A 52 1.95 0.27 25.59
CA SER A 52 2.91 -0.39 26.48
C SER A 52 3.49 0.53 27.55
N ASN A 53 3.72 1.81 27.22
CA ASN A 53 4.56 2.68 28.05
C ASN A 53 3.84 3.91 28.63
N GLY A 54 2.58 4.18 28.23
CA GLY A 54 1.82 5.34 28.70
C GLY A 54 2.48 6.70 28.37
N ALA A 55 3.49 6.71 27.50
CA ALA A 55 4.16 7.89 27.02
C ALA A 55 3.34 8.49 25.88
N PHE A 56 2.72 9.65 26.13
CA PHE A 56 2.01 10.40 25.11
C PHE A 56 3.01 11.20 24.29
N GLY A 57 3.03 11.01 22.97
CA GLY A 57 3.28 12.08 22.00
C GLY A 57 4.61 12.83 22.07
N GLU A 58 5.70 12.26 22.61
CA GLU A 58 7.03 12.78 22.33
C GLU A 58 7.48 12.22 20.98
N LEU A 59 7.48 13.10 19.97
CA LEU A 59 8.30 12.90 18.77
C LEU A 59 9.69 12.47 19.25
N ALA A 60 10.27 11.43 18.65
CA ALA A 60 11.67 11.14 18.90
C ALA A 60 12.48 12.43 18.67
N GLU A 61 13.47 12.72 19.52
CA GLU A 61 14.28 13.95 19.40
C GLU A 61 14.95 14.08 18.00
N ASP A 62 15.02 12.95 17.28
CA ASP A 62 15.68 12.80 15.98
C ASP A 62 14.70 12.49 14.83
N VAL A 63 13.41 12.85 14.94
CA VAL A 63 12.43 12.58 13.86
C VAL A 63 12.87 13.23 12.55
N ASP A 64 13.14 12.38 11.56
CA ASP A 64 13.43 12.75 10.18
C ASP A 64 12.12 13.01 9.43
N PHE A 65 11.66 14.27 9.47
CA PHE A 65 10.44 14.69 8.80
C PHE A 65 10.50 14.52 7.27
N ASP A 66 11.68 14.56 6.66
CA ASP A 66 11.83 14.41 5.21
C ASP A 66 11.31 13.03 4.74
N ARG A 67 11.48 12.00 5.57
CA ARG A 67 10.94 10.65 5.29
C ARG A 67 9.42 10.61 5.36
N ALA A 68 8.84 11.19 6.39
CA ALA A 68 7.38 11.25 6.57
C ALA A 68 6.72 12.08 5.45
N ASP A 69 7.31 13.24 5.15
CA ASP A 69 6.87 14.12 4.06
C ASP A 69 6.94 13.40 2.70
N THR A 70 7.97 12.60 2.48
CA THR A 70 8.07 11.79 1.26
C THR A 70 6.94 10.77 1.16
N TRP A 71 6.54 10.14 2.26
CA TRP A 71 5.39 9.22 2.26
C TRP A 71 4.08 9.94 1.94
N TRP A 72 3.80 11.07 2.59
CA TRP A 72 2.58 11.84 2.33
C TRP A 72 2.55 12.41 0.91
N ALA A 73 3.68 12.87 0.40
CA ALA A 73 3.82 13.31 -0.99
C ALA A 73 3.55 12.15 -1.98
N ALA A 74 4.02 10.94 -1.66
CA ALA A 74 3.72 9.77 -2.47
C ALA A 74 2.22 9.44 -2.46
N CYS A 75 1.54 9.53 -1.31
CA CYS A 75 0.09 9.36 -1.20
C CYS A 75 -0.68 10.38 -2.05
N ASP A 76 -0.30 11.65 -2.00
CA ASP A 76 -0.95 12.71 -2.78
C ASP A 76 -0.72 12.54 -4.30
N ALA A 77 0.51 12.21 -4.70
CA ALA A 77 0.83 11.91 -6.08
C ALA A 77 0.04 10.70 -6.60
N ALA A 78 -0.09 9.65 -5.78
CA ALA A 78 -0.85 8.46 -6.13
C ALA A 78 -2.33 8.77 -6.32
N LEU A 79 -2.94 9.50 -5.38
CA LEU A 79 -4.34 9.91 -5.45
C LEU A 79 -4.60 10.80 -6.68
N THR A 80 -3.73 11.77 -6.92
CA THR A 80 -3.84 12.71 -8.05
C THR A 80 -3.74 11.99 -9.40
N ALA A 81 -2.80 11.06 -9.55
CA ALA A 81 -2.65 10.29 -10.79
C ALA A 81 -3.78 9.26 -10.99
N CYS A 82 -4.25 8.65 -9.90
CA CYS A 82 -5.35 7.70 -9.92
C CYS A 82 -6.66 8.35 -10.35
N CYS A 83 -7.02 9.46 -9.70
CA CYS A 83 -8.27 10.19 -9.94
C CYS A 83 -8.18 11.20 -11.10
N MET A 84 -7.15 11.13 -11.95
CA MET A 84 -7.00 12.03 -13.08
C MET A 84 -8.22 11.92 -14.01
N GLY A 85 -8.93 13.03 -14.20
CA GLY A 85 -10.14 13.10 -15.03
C GLY A 85 -11.44 12.71 -14.32
N TRP A 86 -11.40 12.46 -13.01
CA TRP A 86 -12.62 12.27 -12.22
C TRP A 86 -13.33 13.61 -11.98
N PRO A 87 -14.67 13.62 -11.93
CA PRO A 87 -15.41 14.78 -11.48
C PRO A 87 -15.20 14.98 -9.96
N ASP A 88 -15.28 16.23 -9.51
CA ASP A 88 -14.94 16.62 -8.13
C ASP A 88 -15.79 15.90 -7.07
N ASP A 89 -17.05 15.58 -7.38
CA ASP A 89 -17.98 14.85 -6.52
C ASP A 89 -17.63 13.35 -6.36
N ARG A 90 -16.80 12.81 -7.25
CA ARG A 90 -16.31 11.43 -7.21
C ARG A 90 -14.93 11.32 -6.56
N ARG A 91 -14.16 12.41 -6.49
CA ARG A 91 -12.77 12.37 -6.01
C ARG A 91 -12.74 12.19 -4.48
N PRO A 92 -12.16 11.10 -3.95
CA PRO A 92 -12.01 10.94 -2.52
C PRO A 92 -10.96 11.94 -1.98
N SER A 93 -11.11 12.30 -0.71
CA SER A 93 -10.18 13.21 -0.02
C SER A 93 -8.82 12.58 0.29
N SER A 94 -8.74 11.25 0.32
CA SER A 94 -7.49 10.51 0.54
C SER A 94 -7.48 9.17 -0.21
N ALA A 95 -6.29 8.68 -0.53
CA ALA A 95 -6.05 7.31 -0.96
C ALA A 95 -5.35 6.53 0.17
N HIS A 96 -5.64 5.24 0.31
CA HIS A 96 -4.92 4.39 1.24
C HIS A 96 -3.75 3.72 0.52
N LEU A 97 -2.53 4.01 0.96
CA LEU A 97 -1.29 3.42 0.45
C LEU A 97 -0.76 2.42 1.47
N GLU A 98 -0.41 1.21 1.02
CA GLU A 98 0.06 0.13 1.88
C GLU A 98 1.32 -0.53 1.28
N ILE A 99 2.28 -0.87 2.13
CA ILE A 99 3.43 -1.71 1.75
C ILE A 99 3.11 -3.14 2.16
N LYS A 100 3.06 -4.05 1.18
CA LYS A 100 2.97 -5.49 1.45
C LYS A 100 4.30 -6.17 1.24
N GLU A 101 4.70 -6.94 2.25
CA GLU A 101 5.75 -7.93 2.07
C GLU A 101 5.23 -9.05 1.16
N GLU A 102 6.08 -9.50 0.24
CA GLU A 102 5.72 -10.45 -0.81
C GLU A 102 5.26 -11.80 -0.25
N ARG A 103 5.66 -12.11 1.00
CA ARG A 103 5.21 -13.25 1.77
C ARG A 103 3.70 -13.23 2.03
N GLU A 104 3.13 -12.08 2.40
CA GLU A 104 1.70 -11.95 2.69
C GLU A 104 0.86 -11.98 1.41
N ALA A 105 1.35 -11.38 0.34
CA ALA A 105 0.71 -11.44 -0.98
C ALA A 105 0.71 -12.87 -1.55
N ALA A 106 1.80 -13.63 -1.36
CA ALA A 106 1.88 -15.04 -1.72
C ALA A 106 0.94 -15.91 -0.89
N GLU A 107 0.82 -15.65 0.42
CA GLU A 107 -0.11 -16.38 1.29
C GLU A 107 -1.58 -16.09 0.94
N ARG A 108 -1.98 -14.85 0.58
CA ARG A 108 -3.34 -14.58 0.08
C ARG A 108 -3.64 -15.32 -1.23
N ARG A 109 -2.67 -15.36 -2.17
CA ARG A 109 -2.80 -16.12 -3.43
C ARG A 109 -2.92 -17.62 -3.17
N LYS A 110 -2.14 -18.18 -2.24
CA LYS A 110 -2.24 -19.58 -1.82
C LYS A 110 -3.58 -19.86 -1.12
N SER A 111 -4.04 -18.96 -0.26
CA SER A 111 -5.32 -19.08 0.44
C SER A 111 -6.52 -19.03 -0.52
N ALA A 112 -6.54 -18.09 -1.48
CA ALA A 112 -7.54 -18.04 -2.54
C ALA A 112 -7.52 -19.30 -3.43
N ARG A 113 -6.33 -19.82 -3.74
CA ARG A 113 -6.16 -21.08 -4.48
C ARG A 113 -6.65 -22.30 -3.67
N GLY A 114 -6.38 -22.33 -2.37
CA GLY A 114 -6.83 -23.38 -1.45
C GLY A 114 -8.34 -23.37 -1.28
N ALA A 115 -8.95 -22.20 -1.11
CA ALA A 115 -10.39 -22.02 -1.00
C ALA A 115 -11.14 -22.52 -2.26
N TYR A 116 -10.60 -22.28 -3.45
CA TYR A 116 -11.17 -22.76 -4.72
C TYR A 116 -11.16 -24.29 -4.83
N VAL A 117 -10.06 -24.93 -4.42
CA VAL A 117 -9.92 -26.40 -4.38
C VAL A 117 -10.91 -27.02 -3.39
N THR A 118 -11.07 -26.42 -2.21
CA THR A 118 -11.94 -26.96 -1.15
C THR A 118 -13.43 -26.74 -1.40
N MET A 119 -13.82 -25.67 -2.11
CA MET A 119 -15.23 -25.30 -2.28
C MET A 119 -15.92 -26.03 -3.45
N TRP A 120 -15.17 -26.45 -4.49
CA TRP A 120 -15.77 -27.04 -5.70
C TRP A 120 -15.15 -28.37 -6.16
N GLY A 121 -14.11 -28.90 -5.49
CA GLY A 121 -13.61 -30.27 -5.70
C GLY A 121 -13.18 -30.61 -7.13
N GLN A 122 -12.96 -29.61 -8.00
CA GLN A 122 -12.48 -29.82 -9.36
C GLN A 122 -10.94 -29.74 -9.38
N PRO A 123 -10.24 -30.70 -10.02
CA PRO A 123 -8.80 -30.60 -10.21
C PRO A 123 -8.45 -29.33 -11.01
N LEU A 124 -7.37 -28.65 -10.62
CA LEU A 124 -6.82 -27.55 -11.42
C LEU A 124 -6.22 -28.15 -12.69
N ILE A 125 -6.91 -27.94 -13.80
CA ILE A 125 -6.43 -28.30 -15.13
C ILE A 125 -5.56 -27.14 -15.63
N ASP A 126 -4.32 -27.44 -16.03
CA ASP A 126 -3.45 -26.46 -16.67
C ASP A 126 -4.03 -25.98 -18.02
N ARG A 127 -3.43 -24.94 -18.62
CA ARG A 127 -3.85 -24.43 -19.94
C ARG A 127 -3.79 -25.48 -21.07
N ASN A 128 -3.14 -26.62 -20.84
CA ASN A 128 -2.95 -27.71 -21.79
C ASN A 128 -3.80 -28.96 -21.47
N GLY A 129 -4.71 -28.90 -20.49
CA GLY A 129 -5.57 -30.04 -20.17
C GLY A 129 -4.98 -31.05 -19.18
N GLY A 130 -3.81 -30.78 -18.59
CA GLY A 130 -3.16 -31.65 -17.62
C GLY A 130 -3.56 -31.35 -16.17
N THR A 131 -3.78 -32.38 -15.36
CA THR A 131 -3.98 -32.22 -13.90
C THR A 131 -2.67 -31.79 -13.24
N ILE A 132 -2.69 -30.70 -12.47
CA ILE A 132 -1.56 -30.22 -11.66
C ILE A 132 -1.59 -30.82 -10.25
#